data_AF-A0A948PWE8-F1
#
_entry.id   AF-A0A948PWE8-F1
#
_cell.length_a   1.000
_cell.length_b   1.000
_cell.length_c   1.000
_cell.angle_alpha   90.00
_cell.angle_beta   90.00
_cell.angle_gamma   90.00
#
_symmetry.space_group_name_H-M   'P 1'
#
loop_
_entity.id
_entity.type
_entity.pdbx_description
1 polymer ?
#
loop_
_entity_poly.entity_id
_entity_poly.type
_entity_poly.pdbx_seq_one_letter_code
_entity_poly.pdbx_strand_id
1 'polypeptide(L)'
;MNRVLVIGVDGATMDLIRPWAAEGKLPILKALMSGGVSGELESTLPPVTSPAWPTFSTGKNPGKHGVFDFIVNSQDGFGLVNASSIDGRTLWGLLSDHGARVGVVGVPVTYPPMAVNGYMITGLLSPKGVEISYPPGLLSRYERVLGPYRVAPSIGYRRGNEGAFLADLRDLTRQRGDYAVRLMQDEPWDFMMVHFLATDIVQ
;
A
#
# COMPACT_ATOMS: atom_id res chain seq x y z
N MET A 1 -11.61 18.30 13.67
CA MET A 1 -11.93 17.02 13.00
C MET A 1 -10.87 16.02 13.39
N ASN A 2 -11.25 14.75 13.58
CA ASN A 2 -10.29 13.69 13.90
C ASN A 2 -9.63 13.22 12.61
N ARG A 3 -8.30 13.07 12.63
CA ARG A 3 -7.54 12.49 11.53
C ARG A 3 -7.56 10.97 11.60
N VAL A 4 -7.57 10.30 10.45
CA VAL A 4 -7.56 8.83 10.35
C VAL A 4 -6.31 8.36 9.61
N LEU A 5 -5.47 7.58 10.28
CA LEU A 5 -4.30 6.94 9.70
C LEU A 5 -4.55 5.43 9.55
N VAL A 6 -4.39 4.92 8.34
CA VAL A 6 -4.42 3.50 8.02
C VAL A 6 -3.00 3.05 7.65
N ILE A 7 -2.52 2.00 8.32
CA ILE A 7 -1.24 1.36 8.03
C ILE A 7 -1.54 -0.06 7.54
N GLY A 8 -1.31 -0.31 6.26
CA GLY A 8 -1.37 -1.65 5.67
C GLY A 8 -0.01 -2.32 5.73
N VAL A 9 0.07 -3.53 6.29
CA VAL A 9 1.27 -4.38 6.24
C VAL A 9 0.88 -5.67 5.54
N ASP A 10 1.40 -5.87 4.34
CA ASP A 10 0.99 -6.95 3.45
C ASP A 10 1.52 -8.30 3.94
N GLY A 11 0.72 -9.37 3.85
CA GLY A 11 1.10 -10.70 4.35
C GLY A 11 1.35 -10.80 5.87
N ALA A 12 0.92 -9.82 6.67
CA ALA A 12 1.21 -9.76 8.12
C ALA A 12 0.18 -10.52 8.97
N THR A 13 0.24 -11.86 8.97
CA THR A 13 -0.70 -12.72 9.72
C THR A 13 -0.62 -12.53 11.26
N MET A 14 -1.78 -12.65 11.92
CA MET A 14 -1.88 -12.66 13.39
C MET A 14 -1.17 -13.86 14.02
N ASP A 15 -0.99 -14.95 13.27
CA ASP A 15 -0.25 -16.15 13.72
C ASP A 15 1.22 -15.86 14.02
N LEU A 16 1.79 -14.81 13.40
CA LEU A 16 3.14 -14.34 13.67
C LEU A 16 3.15 -13.12 14.61
N ILE A 17 2.23 -12.18 14.38
CA ILE A 17 2.17 -10.94 15.19
C ILE A 17 1.91 -11.24 16.66
N ARG A 18 0.94 -12.12 16.99
CA ARG A 18 0.57 -12.36 18.39
C ARG A 18 1.71 -13.01 19.19
N PRO A 19 2.36 -14.10 18.73
CA PRO A 19 3.50 -14.66 19.45
C PRO A 19 4.66 -13.68 19.60
N TRP A 20 5.04 -12.97 18.52
CA TRP A 20 6.15 -12.01 18.58
C TRP A 20 5.84 -10.80 19.47
N ALA A 21 4.59 -10.36 19.54
CA ALA A 21 4.16 -9.35 20.50
C ALA A 21 4.25 -9.86 21.96
N ALA A 22 3.84 -11.11 22.21
CA ALA A 22 3.95 -11.74 23.53
C ALA A 22 5.42 -11.86 23.98
N GLU A 23 6.32 -12.22 23.06
CA GLU A 23 7.77 -12.28 23.26
C GLU A 23 8.45 -10.90 23.40
N GLY A 24 7.71 -9.81 23.22
CA GLY A 24 8.24 -8.44 23.33
C GLY A 24 9.01 -7.95 22.09
N LYS A 25 8.99 -8.69 20.97
CA LYS A 25 9.63 -8.31 19.70
C LYS A 25 8.85 -7.22 18.94
N LEU A 26 7.54 -7.12 19.18
CA LEU A 26 6.65 -6.13 18.56
C LEU A 26 5.97 -5.23 19.60
N PRO A 27 6.74 -4.41 20.35
CA PRO A 27 6.20 -3.64 21.48
C PRO A 27 5.14 -2.61 21.07
N ILE A 28 5.28 -2.00 19.89
CA ILE A 28 4.32 -1.02 19.37
C ILE A 28 2.99 -1.70 19.02
N LEU A 29 3.02 -2.81 18.28
CA LEU A 29 1.82 -3.56 17.94
C LEU A 29 1.15 -4.16 19.19
N LYS A 30 1.95 -4.64 20.17
CA LYS A 30 1.43 -5.07 21.47
C LYS A 30 0.64 -3.95 22.15
N ALA A 31 1.21 -2.75 22.23
CA ALA A 31 0.56 -1.61 22.84
C ALA A 31 -0.76 -1.25 22.12
N LEU A 32 -0.75 -1.19 20.79
CA LEU A 32 -1.94 -0.91 19.98
C LEU A 32 -3.05 -1.96 20.18
N MET A 33 -2.70 -3.24 20.19
CA MET A 33 -3.67 -4.32 20.43
C MET A 33 -4.25 -4.27 21.85
N SER A 34 -3.43 -3.95 22.86
CA SER A 34 -3.88 -3.90 24.26
C SER A 34 -4.66 -2.63 24.62
N GLY A 35 -4.39 -1.51 23.95
CA GLY A 35 -5.01 -0.22 24.20
C GLY A 35 -6.20 0.09 23.27
N GLY A 36 -6.52 -0.82 22.35
CA GLY A 36 -7.57 -0.64 21.35
C GLY A 36 -8.37 -1.92 21.14
N VAL A 37 -8.87 -2.11 19.90
CA VAL A 37 -9.60 -3.29 19.49
C VAL A 37 -8.78 -4.03 18.43
N SER A 38 -8.66 -5.35 18.59
CA SER A 38 -7.98 -6.21 17.62
C SER A 38 -8.77 -7.50 17.40
N GLY A 39 -8.74 -8.02 16.17
CA GLY A 39 -9.44 -9.22 15.76
C GLY A 39 -8.92 -9.72 14.42
N GLU A 40 -9.19 -10.98 14.12
CA GLU A 40 -8.92 -11.56 12.81
C GLU A 40 -10.07 -11.26 11.85
N LEU A 41 -9.71 -10.94 10.62
CA LEU A 41 -10.65 -10.66 9.53
C LEU A 41 -10.44 -11.68 8.42
N GLU A 42 -11.53 -12.07 7.77
CA GLU A 42 -11.46 -12.92 6.58
C GLU A 42 -10.99 -12.09 5.38
N SER A 43 -10.02 -12.62 4.64
CA SER A 43 -9.54 -12.02 3.40
C SER A 43 -10.49 -12.32 2.23
N THR A 44 -10.14 -11.87 1.03
CA THR A 44 -10.84 -12.26 -0.19
C THR A 44 -10.60 -13.74 -0.53
N LEU A 45 -11.48 -14.29 -1.37
CA LEU A 45 -11.25 -15.54 -2.08
C LEU A 45 -11.04 -15.23 -3.57
N PRO A 46 -9.82 -15.39 -4.13
CA PRO A 46 -8.60 -15.87 -3.47
C PRO A 46 -7.91 -14.79 -2.60
N PRO A 47 -7.11 -15.17 -1.57
CA PRO A 47 -6.43 -14.23 -0.67
C PRO A 47 -5.13 -13.69 -1.32
N VAL A 48 -5.27 -13.06 -2.48
CA VAL A 48 -4.16 -12.52 -3.28
C VAL A 48 -4.15 -10.99 -3.14
N THR A 49 -2.97 -10.38 -3.19
CA THR A 49 -2.78 -8.93 -3.08
C THR A 49 -3.68 -8.13 -4.03
N SER A 50 -3.78 -8.56 -5.30
CA SER A 50 -4.52 -7.86 -6.35
C SER A 50 -6.04 -7.82 -6.15
N PRO A 51 -6.75 -8.86 -5.67
CA PRO A 51 -8.15 -8.73 -5.25
C PRO A 51 -8.32 -8.11 -3.86
N ALA A 52 -7.43 -8.37 -2.90
CA ALA A 52 -7.60 -7.95 -1.51
C ALA A 52 -7.61 -6.42 -1.32
N TRP A 53 -6.68 -5.70 -1.95
CA TRP A 53 -6.59 -4.23 -1.78
C TRP A 53 -7.70 -3.44 -2.50
N PRO A 54 -8.16 -3.81 -3.70
CA PRO A 54 -9.40 -3.31 -4.27
C PRO A 54 -10.62 -3.62 -3.41
N THR A 55 -10.71 -4.82 -2.82
CA THR A 55 -11.80 -5.15 -1.87
C THR A 55 -11.77 -4.21 -0.66
N PHE A 56 -10.60 -4.05 -0.02
CA PHE A 56 -10.42 -3.12 1.10
C PHE A 56 -10.83 -1.69 0.72
N SER A 57 -10.34 -1.20 -0.42
CA SER A 57 -10.53 0.18 -0.81
C SER A 57 -11.95 0.49 -1.28
N THR A 58 -12.68 -0.47 -1.84
CA THR A 58 -14.04 -0.23 -2.37
C THR A 58 -15.16 -0.71 -1.44
N GLY A 59 -14.85 -1.56 -0.45
CA GLY A 59 -15.86 -2.27 0.35
C GLY A 59 -16.67 -3.29 -0.45
N LYS A 60 -16.22 -3.64 -1.67
CA LYS A 60 -16.85 -4.64 -2.55
C LYS A 60 -16.03 -5.93 -2.53
N ASN A 61 -16.66 -7.07 -2.83
CA ASN A 61 -15.93 -8.33 -3.08
C ASN A 61 -15.41 -8.40 -4.53
N PRO A 62 -14.52 -9.37 -4.87
CA PRO A 62 -13.97 -9.54 -6.22
C PRO A 62 -15.02 -9.59 -7.34
N GLY A 63 -16.14 -10.27 -7.10
CA GLY A 63 -17.24 -10.35 -8.05
C GLY A 63 -17.92 -9.01 -8.37
N LYS A 64 -17.82 -8.02 -7.48
CA LYS A 64 -18.41 -6.68 -7.64
C LYS A 64 -17.44 -5.63 -8.14
N HIS A 65 -16.14 -5.76 -7.86
CA HIS A 65 -15.14 -4.81 -8.36
C HIS A 65 -14.32 -5.35 -9.54
N GLY A 66 -14.49 -6.61 -9.93
CA GLY A 66 -13.98 -7.18 -11.19
C GLY A 66 -12.51 -7.62 -11.17
N VAL A 67 -11.81 -7.51 -10.05
CA VAL A 67 -10.39 -7.90 -9.93
C VAL A 67 -10.29 -9.22 -9.19
N PHE A 68 -9.79 -10.26 -9.85
CA PHE A 68 -9.69 -11.63 -9.31
C PHE A 68 -8.25 -12.14 -9.16
N ASP A 69 -7.32 -11.58 -9.94
CA ASP A 69 -5.89 -11.93 -9.95
C ASP A 69 -5.09 -10.73 -10.49
N PHE A 70 -3.76 -10.85 -10.58
CA PHE A 70 -2.85 -9.85 -11.15
C PHE A 70 -3.03 -9.65 -12.65
N ILE A 71 -3.64 -10.62 -13.33
CA ILE A 71 -3.77 -10.65 -14.79
C ILE A 71 -5.25 -10.54 -15.18
N VAL A 72 -5.52 -9.75 -16.22
CA VAL A 72 -6.81 -9.66 -16.89
C VAL A 72 -6.68 -10.04 -18.35
N ASN A 73 -7.71 -10.70 -18.88
CA ASN A 73 -7.83 -10.90 -20.32
C ASN A 73 -8.08 -9.54 -21.00
N SER A 74 -7.23 -9.18 -21.95
CA SER A 74 -7.41 -8.06 -22.86
C SER A 74 -7.70 -8.59 -24.27
N GLN A 75 -8.18 -7.71 -25.16
CA GLN A 75 -8.45 -8.09 -26.56
C GLN A 75 -7.20 -8.62 -27.27
N ASP A 76 -6.01 -8.21 -26.83
CA ASP A 76 -4.71 -8.57 -27.42
C ASP A 76 -3.90 -9.59 -26.59
N GLY A 77 -4.53 -10.24 -25.59
CA GLY A 77 -3.90 -11.27 -24.76
C GLY A 77 -4.10 -11.04 -23.26
N PHE A 78 -3.00 -10.98 -22.51
CA PHE A 78 -3.01 -10.83 -21.06
C PHE A 78 -2.41 -9.47 -20.67
N GLY A 79 -3.14 -8.71 -19.84
CA GLY A 79 -2.69 -7.44 -19.26
C GLY A 79 -2.58 -7.52 -17.74
N LEU A 80 -1.83 -6.60 -17.14
CA LEU A 80 -1.81 -6.45 -15.68
C LEU A 80 -3.02 -5.64 -15.21
N VAL A 81 -3.59 -6.03 -14.08
CA VAL A 81 -4.64 -5.24 -13.43
C VAL A 81 -4.09 -3.91 -12.93
N ASN A 82 -4.94 -2.90 -13.01
CA ASN A 82 -4.62 -1.53 -12.64
C ASN A 82 -5.89 -0.85 -12.10
N ALA A 83 -5.81 0.42 -11.72
CA ALA A 83 -6.93 1.16 -11.16
C ALA A 83 -8.15 1.23 -12.10
N SER A 84 -7.96 1.23 -13.42
CA SER A 84 -9.08 1.21 -14.38
C SER A 84 -9.75 -0.16 -14.51
N SER A 85 -9.17 -1.20 -13.92
CA SER A 85 -9.77 -2.54 -13.84
C SER A 85 -10.78 -2.68 -12.68
N ILE A 86 -10.82 -1.69 -11.78
CA ILE A 86 -11.64 -1.73 -10.56
C ILE A 86 -13.01 -1.07 -10.84
N ASP A 87 -14.10 -1.85 -10.76
CA ASP A 87 -15.45 -1.29 -10.74
C ASP A 87 -15.82 -0.79 -9.33
N GLY A 88 -15.99 0.52 -9.18
CA GLY A 88 -16.50 1.13 -7.97
C GLY A 88 -15.66 2.30 -7.48
N ARG A 89 -16.26 3.07 -6.56
CA ARG A 89 -15.59 4.18 -5.90
C ARG A 89 -14.73 3.64 -4.75
N THR A 90 -13.48 4.06 -4.70
CA THR A 90 -12.61 3.78 -3.54
C THR A 90 -12.95 4.70 -2.38
N LEU A 91 -12.60 4.29 -1.16
CA LEU A 91 -12.76 5.04 0.09
C LEU A 91 -12.10 6.42 -0.03
N TRP A 92 -10.85 6.48 -0.50
CA TRP A 92 -10.16 7.75 -0.72
C TRP A 92 -10.82 8.61 -1.80
N GLY A 93 -11.38 8.00 -2.85
CA GLY A 93 -12.16 8.71 -3.86
C GLY A 93 -13.44 9.30 -3.27
N LEU A 94 -14.17 8.56 -2.44
CA LEU A 94 -15.38 9.04 -1.77
C LEU A 94 -15.06 10.18 -0.80
N LEU A 95 -14.02 10.03 0.02
CA LEU A 95 -13.56 11.06 0.96
C LEU A 95 -13.16 12.34 0.23
N SER A 96 -12.40 12.20 -0.86
CA SER A 96 -11.97 13.32 -1.70
C SER A 96 -13.16 14.10 -2.28
N ASP A 97 -14.17 13.42 -2.83
CA ASP A 97 -15.37 14.05 -3.38
C ASP A 97 -16.15 14.85 -2.33
N HIS A 98 -16.08 14.43 -1.07
CA HIS A 98 -16.71 15.12 0.07
C HIS A 98 -15.78 16.15 0.73
N GLY A 99 -14.70 16.55 0.06
CA GLY A 99 -13.84 17.64 0.49
C GLY A 99 -12.79 17.28 1.54
N ALA A 100 -12.67 16.01 1.95
CA ALA A 100 -11.62 15.59 2.86
C ALA A 100 -10.25 15.65 2.18
N ARG A 101 -9.21 16.01 2.93
CA ARG A 101 -7.82 15.97 2.48
C ARG A 101 -7.28 14.54 2.56
N VAL A 102 -6.89 13.95 1.43
CA VAL A 102 -6.53 12.53 1.34
C VAL A 102 -5.08 12.33 0.91
N GLY A 103 -4.33 11.52 1.68
CA GLY A 103 -3.03 10.99 1.31
C GLY A 103 -3.06 9.47 1.11
N VAL A 104 -2.55 8.96 0.00
CA VAL A 104 -2.42 7.51 -0.26
C VAL A 104 -1.00 7.20 -0.74
N VAL A 105 -0.31 6.26 -0.09
CA VAL A 105 1.08 5.92 -0.41
C VAL A 105 1.28 4.42 -0.54
N GLY A 106 1.62 3.97 -1.75
CA GLY A 106 2.12 2.63 -2.02
C GLY A 106 1.07 1.52 -2.06
N VAL A 107 -0.23 1.85 -2.04
CA VAL A 107 -1.31 0.86 -2.04
C VAL A 107 -1.37 0.14 -3.41
N PRO A 108 -1.41 -1.21 -3.46
CA PRO A 108 -1.47 -1.96 -4.72
C PRO A 108 -2.65 -1.59 -5.63
N VAL A 109 -2.47 -1.79 -6.95
CA VAL A 109 -3.53 -1.61 -7.97
C VAL A 109 -4.09 -0.18 -8.04
N THR A 110 -3.24 0.82 -7.72
CA THR A 110 -3.63 2.24 -7.73
C THR A 110 -3.09 3.05 -8.91
N TYR A 111 -2.30 2.43 -9.80
CA TYR A 111 -1.87 3.07 -11.04
C TYR A 111 -2.96 2.98 -12.13
N PRO A 112 -3.17 4.01 -12.98
CA PRO A 112 -2.59 5.34 -12.90
C PRO A 112 -3.09 6.11 -11.66
N PRO A 113 -2.28 7.01 -11.08
CA PRO A 113 -2.67 7.77 -9.90
C PRO A 113 -3.95 8.56 -10.18
N MET A 114 -4.99 8.35 -9.38
CA MET A 114 -6.23 9.13 -9.50
C MET A 114 -6.05 10.51 -8.87
N ALA A 115 -6.73 11.51 -9.42
CA ALA A 115 -6.83 12.82 -8.80
C ALA A 115 -7.62 12.72 -7.49
N VAL A 116 -7.06 13.28 -6.41
CA VAL A 116 -7.70 13.39 -5.10
C VAL A 116 -7.48 14.79 -4.54
N ASN A 117 -8.30 15.22 -3.60
CA ASN A 117 -8.07 16.43 -2.81
C ASN A 117 -6.90 16.18 -1.82
N GLY A 118 -5.67 16.22 -2.32
CA GLY A 118 -4.47 15.87 -1.55
C GLY A 118 -3.44 15.23 -2.47
N TYR A 119 -2.93 14.05 -2.08
CA TYR A 119 -1.86 13.38 -2.81
C TYR A 119 -2.02 11.86 -2.87
N MET A 120 -1.47 11.28 -3.94
CA MET A 120 -1.38 9.84 -4.14
C MET A 120 0.00 9.47 -4.69
N ILE A 121 0.60 8.42 -4.16
CA ILE A 121 1.74 7.72 -4.75
C ILE A 121 1.31 6.26 -4.91
N THR A 122 1.37 5.74 -6.14
CA THR A 122 0.82 4.42 -6.46
C THR A 122 1.72 3.28 -5.98
N GLY A 123 1.14 2.09 -5.81
CA GLY A 123 1.78 0.92 -5.23
C GLY A 123 2.18 -0.17 -6.21
N LEU A 124 2.22 -1.41 -5.74
CA LEU A 124 2.49 -2.60 -6.56
C LEU A 124 1.66 -2.57 -7.86
N LEU A 125 2.28 -3.04 -8.96
CA LEU A 125 1.80 -2.96 -10.35
C LEU A 125 1.93 -1.59 -11.02
N SER A 126 2.55 -0.62 -10.36
CA SER A 126 2.95 0.62 -11.04
C SER A 126 4.10 0.37 -12.02
N PRO A 127 4.00 0.84 -13.27
CA PRO A 127 5.10 0.79 -14.24
C PRO A 127 6.29 1.66 -13.81
N LYS A 128 7.48 1.31 -14.34
CA LYS A 128 8.71 2.10 -14.13
C LYS A 128 8.82 3.22 -15.17
N GLY A 129 9.46 4.32 -14.78
CA GLY A 129 9.84 5.39 -15.72
C GLY A 129 8.69 6.29 -16.18
N VAL A 130 7.54 6.26 -15.50
CA VAL A 130 6.40 7.14 -15.77
C VAL A 130 5.95 7.83 -14.49
N GLU A 131 5.08 8.83 -14.62
CA GLU A 131 4.47 9.49 -13.46
C GLU A 131 3.57 8.51 -12.69
N ILE A 132 3.89 8.31 -11.41
CA ILE A 132 3.18 7.41 -10.49
C ILE A 132 2.59 8.16 -9.29
N SER A 133 2.56 9.48 -9.35
CA SER A 133 2.03 10.34 -8.31
C SER A 133 1.00 11.34 -8.79
N TYR A 134 0.11 11.70 -7.88
CA TYR A 134 -0.77 12.86 -8.00
C TYR A 134 -0.51 13.80 -6.82
N PRO A 135 -0.41 15.12 -7.03
CA PRO A 135 -0.28 15.75 -8.34
C PRO A 135 1.01 15.32 -9.06
N PRO A 136 1.09 15.44 -10.40
CA PRO A 136 2.33 15.17 -11.13
C PRO A 136 3.51 15.98 -10.57
N GLY A 137 4.69 15.38 -10.50
CA GLY A 137 5.90 15.99 -9.94
C GLY A 137 5.96 16.00 -8.41
N LEU A 138 4.99 15.39 -7.70
CA LEU A 138 5.01 15.32 -6.23
C LEU A 138 6.31 14.67 -5.73
N LEU A 139 6.72 13.54 -6.31
CA LEU A 139 7.89 12.79 -5.86
C LEU A 139 9.17 13.63 -5.94
N SER A 140 9.38 14.35 -7.04
CA SER A 140 10.59 15.17 -7.29
C SER A 140 10.84 16.23 -6.20
N ARG A 141 9.80 16.68 -5.49
CA ARG A 141 9.94 17.60 -4.34
C ARG A 141 10.74 16.99 -3.19
N TYR A 142 10.74 15.66 -3.07
CA TYR A 142 11.31 14.92 -1.94
C TYR A 142 12.56 14.13 -2.31
N GLU A 143 12.77 13.81 -3.58
CA GLU A 143 13.87 12.94 -4.05
C GLU A 143 15.25 13.44 -3.62
N ARG A 144 15.46 14.77 -3.57
CA ARG A 144 16.75 15.34 -3.13
C ARG A 144 17.11 14.98 -1.69
N VAL A 145 16.11 14.72 -0.85
CA VAL A 145 16.30 14.46 0.59
C VAL A 145 16.08 12.99 0.94
N LEU A 146 15.09 12.33 0.31
CA LEU A 146 14.68 10.96 0.62
C LEU A 146 15.19 9.91 -0.40
N GLY A 147 15.88 10.36 -1.44
CA GLY A 147 16.25 9.54 -2.60
C GLY A 147 15.05 9.23 -3.50
N PRO A 148 15.28 8.61 -4.68
CA PRO A 148 14.22 8.26 -5.62
C PRO A 148 13.24 7.24 -5.01
N TYR A 149 11.93 7.48 -5.15
CA TYR A 149 10.91 6.60 -4.59
C TYR A 149 10.93 5.21 -5.24
N ARG A 150 10.79 4.17 -4.42
CA ARG A 150 10.78 2.77 -4.88
C ARG A 150 9.44 2.09 -4.59
N VAL A 151 8.83 1.56 -5.66
CA VAL A 151 7.60 0.75 -5.57
C VAL A 151 7.90 -0.68 -5.12
N ALA A 152 9.03 -1.23 -5.57
CA ALA A 152 9.44 -2.62 -5.39
C ALA A 152 10.93 -2.70 -4.99
N PRO A 153 11.40 -3.85 -4.43
CA PRO A 153 12.82 -4.04 -4.16
C PRO A 153 13.67 -3.93 -5.43
N SER A 154 14.90 -3.48 -5.24
CA SER A 154 15.92 -3.41 -6.30
C SER A 154 16.65 -4.75 -6.47
N ILE A 155 16.68 -5.57 -5.44
CA ILE A 155 17.30 -6.90 -5.45
C ILE A 155 16.23 -7.97 -5.53
N GLY A 156 16.32 -8.85 -6.53
CA GLY A 156 15.52 -10.07 -6.60
C GLY A 156 16.12 -11.18 -5.74
N TYR A 157 15.27 -11.98 -5.10
CA TYR A 157 15.73 -13.13 -4.31
C TYR A 157 16.44 -14.16 -5.19
N ARG A 158 17.59 -14.63 -4.71
CA ARG A 158 18.33 -15.76 -5.25
C ARG A 158 18.97 -16.50 -4.08
N ARG A 159 18.99 -17.84 -4.14
CA ARG A 159 19.70 -18.63 -3.13
C ARG A 159 21.15 -18.14 -2.99
N GLY A 160 21.56 -17.80 -1.78
CA GLY A 160 22.89 -17.25 -1.46
C GLY A 160 22.98 -15.72 -1.42
N ASN A 161 21.90 -14.97 -1.71
CA ASN A 161 21.85 -13.51 -1.55
C ASN A 161 20.90 -13.03 -0.44
N GLU A 162 20.48 -13.92 0.47
CA GLU A 162 19.45 -13.68 1.50
C GLU A 162 19.73 -12.39 2.29
N GLY A 163 20.98 -12.19 2.72
CA GLY A 163 21.37 -11.01 3.50
C GLY A 163 21.19 -9.70 2.73
N ALA A 164 21.58 -9.67 1.45
CA ALA A 164 21.44 -8.49 0.60
C ALA A 164 19.96 -8.22 0.26
N PHE A 165 19.19 -9.27 -0.02
CA PHE A 165 17.76 -9.18 -0.27
C PHE A 165 16.99 -8.63 0.94
N LEU A 166 17.25 -9.16 2.13
CA LEU A 166 16.61 -8.68 3.37
C LEU A 166 17.04 -7.25 3.73
N ALA A 167 18.28 -6.86 3.44
CA ALA A 167 18.72 -5.48 3.61
C ALA A 167 17.96 -4.52 2.68
N ASP A 168 17.83 -4.87 1.40
CA ASP A 168 17.08 -4.05 0.44
C ASP A 168 15.60 -3.90 0.79
N LEU A 169 14.96 -4.96 1.30
CA LEU A 169 13.57 -4.91 1.77
C LEU A 169 13.38 -4.04 3.02
N ARG A 170 14.34 -4.05 3.95
CA ARG A 170 14.34 -3.15 5.11
C ARG A 170 14.50 -1.70 4.67
N ASP A 171 15.38 -1.44 3.72
CA ASP A 171 15.59 -0.10 3.17
C ASP A 171 14.38 0.39 2.39
N LEU A 172 13.70 -0.48 1.63
CA LEU A 172 12.44 -0.18 0.95
C LEU A 172 11.35 0.21 1.95
N THR A 173 11.21 -0.58 3.02
CA THR A 173 10.24 -0.33 4.11
C THR A 173 10.53 1.00 4.80
N ARG A 174 11.80 1.26 5.15
CA ARG A 174 12.22 2.52 5.77
C ARG A 174 11.94 3.72 4.86
N GLN A 175 12.37 3.66 3.60
CA GLN A 175 12.15 4.75 2.65
C GLN A 175 10.67 5.09 2.49
N ARG A 176 9.80 4.08 2.39
CA ARG A 176 8.35 4.31 2.30
C ARG A 176 7.78 4.96 3.55
N GLY A 177 8.27 4.56 4.73
CA GLY A 177 7.93 5.19 6.00
C GLY A 177 8.37 6.66 6.05
N ASP A 178 9.61 6.94 5.64
CA ASP A 178 10.17 8.29 5.61
C ASP A 178 9.37 9.21 4.67
N TYR A 179 9.02 8.72 3.48
CA TYR A 179 8.11 9.43 2.56
C TYR A 179 6.74 9.70 3.19
N ALA A 180 6.11 8.71 3.82
CA ALA A 180 4.80 8.87 4.44
C ALA A 180 4.84 9.88 5.59
N VAL A 181 5.84 9.81 6.47
CA VAL A 181 6.04 10.77 7.57
C VAL A 181 6.28 12.17 7.02
N ARG A 182 7.15 12.31 6.02
CA ARG A 182 7.46 13.61 5.43
C ARG A 182 6.25 14.25 4.77
N LEU A 183 5.45 13.48 4.03
CA LEU A 183 4.20 13.96 3.44
C LEU A 183 3.20 14.40 4.51
N MET A 184 3.03 13.63 5.59
CA MET A 184 2.14 14.01 6.69
C MET A 184 2.57 15.28 7.44
N GLN A 185 3.86 15.65 7.37
CA GLN A 185 4.41 16.88 7.95
C GLN A 185 4.24 18.08 7.01
N ASP A 186 4.47 17.89 5.72
CA ASP A 186 4.51 18.96 4.73
C ASP A 186 3.14 19.29 4.12
N GLU A 187 2.20 18.32 4.13
CA GLU A 187 0.90 18.44 3.47
C GLU A 187 -0.27 18.31 4.46
N PRO A 188 -1.38 19.04 4.25
CA PRO A 188 -2.59 18.87 5.05
C PRO A 188 -3.28 17.54 4.71
N TRP A 189 -3.75 16.84 5.73
CA TRP A 189 -4.50 15.58 5.58
C TRP A 189 -5.54 15.38 6.68
N ASP A 190 -6.65 14.75 6.29
CA ASP A 190 -7.71 14.25 7.16
C ASP A 190 -7.71 12.71 7.18
N PHE A 191 -7.40 12.10 6.04
CA PHE A 191 -7.20 10.66 5.89
C PHE A 191 -5.84 10.37 5.25
N MET A 192 -5.08 9.45 5.83
CA MET A 192 -3.80 8.97 5.29
C MET A 192 -3.79 7.45 5.27
N MET A 193 -3.38 6.86 4.15
CA MET A 193 -3.10 5.42 4.06
C MET A 193 -1.68 5.19 3.53
N VAL A 194 -0.92 4.36 4.24
CA VAL A 194 0.40 3.88 3.81
C VAL A 194 0.43 2.35 3.79
N HIS A 195 0.97 1.77 2.72
CA HIS A 195 1.07 0.32 2.54
C HIS A 195 2.52 -0.16 2.48
N PHE A 196 2.85 -1.18 3.26
CA PHE A 196 4.16 -1.83 3.31
C PHE A 196 4.08 -3.24 2.74
N LEU A 197 4.85 -3.50 1.68
CA LEU A 197 4.82 -4.73 0.90
C LEU A 197 5.82 -5.80 1.37
N ALA A 198 6.85 -5.40 2.12
CA ALA A 198 8.06 -6.22 2.29
C ALA A 198 7.82 -7.59 2.93
N THR A 199 6.87 -7.72 3.85
CA THR A 199 6.54 -8.98 4.54
C THR A 199 5.90 -10.00 3.60
N ASP A 200 5.05 -9.55 2.68
CA ASP A 200 4.43 -10.39 1.63
C ASP A 200 5.48 -10.90 0.63
N ILE A 201 6.53 -10.13 0.36
CA ILE A 201 7.62 -10.56 -0.53
C ILE A 201 8.49 -11.68 0.09
N VAL A 202 8.59 -11.74 1.42
CA VAL A 202 9.49 -12.67 2.13
C VAL A 202 8.85 -14.03 2.40
N GLN A 203 7.52 -14.12 2.31
CA GLN A 203 6.76 -15.32 2.69
C GLN A 203 7.13 -16.56 1.84
#